data_AF-A0A844SVQ1-F1
#
_entry.id   AF-A0A844SVQ1-F1
#
_cell.length_a   1.000
_cell.length_b   1.000
_cell.length_c   1.000
_cell.angle_alpha   90.00
_cell.angle_beta   90.00
_cell.angle_gamma   90.00
#
_symmetry.space_group_name_H-M   'P 1'
#
loop_
_entity.id
_entity.type
_entity.pdbx_description
1 polymer ?
#
loop_
_entity_poly.entity_id
_entity_poly.type
_entity_poly.pdbx_seq_one_letter_code
_entity_poly.pdbx_strand_id
1 'polypeptide(L)'
;MYKDAIMDELRQIELDVVEGERRLADLEARLVELKRLNEDTTKVQAEFDVMLKDQLDREQNRQRLLSLLHPNGRAIADDSQRTA
;
A
#
# COMPACT_ATOMS: atom_id res chain seq x y z
N MET A 1 8.34 -23.14 8.77
CA MET A 1 6.93 -22.91 9.15
C MET A 1 6.65 -21.48 9.60
N TYR A 2 7.20 -20.94 10.70
CA TYR A 2 6.88 -19.55 11.12
C TYR A 2 7.33 -18.49 10.10
N LYS A 3 8.54 -18.65 9.53
CA LYS A 3 9.06 -17.77 8.47
C LYS A 3 8.23 -17.84 7.19
N ASP A 4 7.81 -19.05 6.79
CA ASP A 4 7.03 -19.25 5.56
C ASP A 4 5.65 -18.58 5.67
N ALA A 5 4.99 -18.70 6.83
CA ALA A 5 3.73 -18.02 7.09
C ALA A 5 3.85 -16.49 7.01
N ILE A 6 4.94 -15.91 7.54
CA ILE A 6 5.20 -14.47 7.43
C ILE A 6 5.45 -14.06 5.96
N MET A 7 6.18 -14.88 5.20
CA MET A 7 6.44 -14.61 3.78
C MET A 7 5.16 -14.69 2.93
N ASP A 8 4.26 -15.62 3.24
CA ASP A 8 2.96 -15.75 2.58
C ASP A 8 2.06 -14.54 2.90
N GLU A 9 2.01 -14.10 4.15
CA GLU A 9 1.27 -12.90 4.55
C GLU A 9 1.83 -11.64 3.88
N LEU A 10 3.16 -11.51 3.82
CA LEU A 10 3.83 -10.40 3.15
C LEU A 10 3.47 -10.34 1.65
N ARG A 11 3.47 -11.49 0.98
CA ARG A 11 3.08 -11.58 -0.44
C ARG A 11 1.64 -11.16 -0.65
N GLN A 12 0.72 -11.55 0.24
CA GLN A 12 -0.67 -11.14 0.14
C GLN A 12 -0.82 -9.63 0.31
N ILE A 13 -0.12 -9.04 1.28
CA ILE A 13 -0.14 -7.59 1.49
C ILE A 13 0.39 -6.85 0.26
N GLU A 14 1.47 -7.32 -0.36
CA GLU A 14 2.01 -6.69 -1.57
C GLU A 14 1.01 -6.71 -2.74
N LEU A 15 0.28 -7.81 -2.91
CA LEU A 15 -0.81 -7.88 -3.90
C LEU A 15 -1.95 -6.91 -3.57
N ASP A 16 -2.35 -6.85 -2.30
CA ASP A 16 -3.44 -5.99 -1.83
C ASP A 16 -3.08 -4.50 -1.94
N VAL A 17 -1.80 -4.14 -1.72
CA VAL A 17 -1.28 -2.78 -1.91
C VAL A 17 -1.41 -2.37 -3.36
N VAL A 18 -0.89 -3.18 -4.30
CA VAL A 18 -0.95 -2.88 -5.74
C VAL A 18 -2.40 -2.71 -6.21
N GLU A 19 -3.29 -3.62 -5.80
CA GLU A 19 -4.70 -3.53 -6.18
C GLU A 19 -5.41 -2.34 -5.52
N GLY A 20 -5.02 -1.97 -4.30
CA GLY A 20 -5.57 -0.78 -3.66
C GLY A 20 -5.05 0.53 -4.28
N GLU A 21 -3.80 0.59 -4.74
CA GLU A 21 -3.22 1.75 -5.44
C GLU A 21 -3.94 1.98 -6.76
N ARG A 22 -4.20 0.90 -7.52
CA ARG A 22 -5.00 0.95 -8.73
C ARG A 22 -6.38 1.56 -8.49
N ARG A 23 -7.07 1.09 -7.44
CA ARG A 23 -8.39 1.61 -7.07
C ARG A 23 -8.36 3.05 -6.56
N LEU A 24 -7.31 3.47 -5.85
CA LEU A 24 -7.12 4.87 -5.47
C LEU A 24 -6.96 5.77 -6.70
N ALA A 25 -6.18 5.34 -7.70
CA ALA A 25 -6.03 6.08 -8.95
C ALA A 25 -7.37 6.21 -9.70
N ASP A 26 -8.17 5.15 -9.73
CA ASP A 26 -9.51 5.18 -10.34
C ASP A 26 -10.46 6.16 -9.62
N LEU A 27 -10.45 6.16 -8.27
CA LEU A 27 -11.25 7.08 -7.46
C LEU A 27 -10.79 8.53 -7.61
N GLU A 28 -9.48 8.77 -7.67
CA GLU A 28 -8.91 10.10 -7.91
C GLU A 28 -9.31 10.64 -9.29
N ALA A 29 -9.20 9.81 -10.34
CA ALA A 29 -9.62 10.17 -11.68
C ALA A 29 -11.11 10.54 -11.72
N ARG A 30 -11.94 9.75 -11.03
CA ARG A 30 -13.38 10.03 -10.91
C ARG A 30 -13.67 11.33 -10.16
N LEU A 31 -12.95 11.62 -9.07
CA LEU A 31 -13.07 12.90 -8.36
C LEU A 31 -12.74 14.09 -9.27
N VAL A 32 -11.67 13.98 -10.07
CA VAL A 32 -11.29 15.01 -11.05
C VAL A 32 -12.40 15.22 -12.08
N GLU A 33 -12.98 14.14 -12.61
CA GLU A 33 -14.07 14.22 -13.57
C GLU A 33 -15.33 14.88 -12.98
N LEU A 34 -15.76 14.46 -11.79
CA LEU A 34 -16.94 15.04 -11.12
C LEU A 34 -16.74 16.53 -10.80
N LYS A 35 -15.53 16.91 -10.35
CA LYS A 35 -15.17 18.33 -10.15
C LYS A 35 -15.26 19.13 -11.45
N ARG A 36 -14.81 18.55 -12.57
CA ARG A 36 -14.91 19.20 -13.90
C ARG A 36 -16.36 19.38 -14.33
N LEU A 37 -17.23 18.42 -14.03
CA LEU A 37 -18.66 18.47 -14.36
C LEU A 37 -19.49 19.27 -13.34
N ASN A 38 -18.87 19.76 -12.27
CA ASN A 38 -19.52 20.46 -11.16
C ASN A 38 -20.62 19.59 -10.49
N GLU A 39 -20.37 18.28 -10.41
CA GLU A 39 -21.22 17.28 -9.77
C GLU A 39 -20.82 17.02 -8.30
N ASP A 40 -21.69 16.37 -7.53
CA ASP A 40 -21.41 16.03 -6.13
C ASP A 40 -20.30 14.98 -6.01
N THR A 41 -19.26 15.31 -5.23
CA THR A 41 -18.10 14.45 -4.98
C THR A 41 -18.16 13.75 -3.64
N THR A 42 -19.14 14.07 -2.78
CA THR A 42 -19.15 13.70 -1.35
C THR A 42 -18.96 12.20 -1.15
N LYS A 43 -19.69 11.37 -1.90
CA LYS A 43 -19.62 9.91 -1.79
C LYS A 43 -18.27 9.36 -2.26
N VAL A 44 -17.77 9.83 -3.40
CA VAL A 44 -16.49 9.36 -3.96
C VAL A 44 -15.32 9.81 -3.09
N GLN A 45 -15.40 10.99 -2.49
CA GLN A 45 -14.40 11.49 -1.56
C GLN A 45 -14.36 10.63 -0.28
N ALA A 46 -15.52 10.30 0.29
CA ALA A 46 -15.59 9.43 1.45
C ALA A 46 -14.99 8.03 1.16
N GLU A 47 -15.26 7.48 -0.03
CA GLU A 47 -14.68 6.21 -0.47
C GLU A 47 -13.16 6.30 -0.64
N PHE A 48 -12.67 7.39 -1.23
CA PHE A 48 -11.24 7.67 -1.38
C PHE A 48 -10.53 7.75 -0.02
N ASP A 49 -11.11 8.47 0.94
CA ASP A 49 -10.51 8.67 2.26
C ASP A 49 -10.43 7.36 3.06
N VAL A 50 -11.46 6.51 2.96
CA VAL A 50 -11.45 5.16 3.55
C VAL A 50 -10.35 4.31 2.92
N MET A 51 -10.26 4.32 1.59
CA MET A 51 -9.26 3.52 0.88
C MET A 51 -7.83 3.98 1.17
N LEU A 52 -7.63 5.29 1.34
CA LEU A 52 -6.33 5.87 1.72
C LEU A 52 -5.91 5.39 3.11
N LYS A 53 -6.85 5.33 4.05
CA LYS A 53 -6.61 4.78 5.39
C LYS A 53 -6.25 3.29 5.32
N ASP A 54 -7.00 2.51 4.53
CA ASP A 54 -6.72 1.08 4.37
C ASP A 54 -5.31 0.85 3.80
N GLN A 55 -4.83 1.71 2.90
CA GLN A 55 -3.46 1.62 2.39
C GLN A 55 -2.41 1.90 3.45
N LEU A 56 -2.65 2.91 4.30
CA LEU A 56 -1.75 3.20 5.41
C LEU A 56 -1.66 2.01 6.37
N ASP A 57 -2.79 1.37 6.67
CA ASP A 57 -2.85 0.20 7.54
C ASP A 57 -2.10 -1.01 6.92
N ARG A 58 -2.23 -1.21 5.60
CA ARG A 58 -1.47 -2.24 4.87
C ARG A 58 0.04 -2.00 4.94
N GLU A 59 0.50 -0.77 4.73
CA GLU A 59 1.93 -0.45 4.81
C GLU A 59 2.46 -0.62 6.23
N GLN A 60 1.70 -0.22 7.25
CA GLN A 60 2.07 -0.48 8.64
C GLN A 60 2.19 -1.98 8.93
N ASN A 61 1.27 -2.80 8.43
CA ASN A 61 1.37 -4.25 8.60
C ASN A 61 2.57 -4.82 7.83
N ARG A 62 2.84 -4.35 6.61
CA ARG A 62 4.01 -4.72 5.82
C ARG A 62 5.31 -4.47 6.60
N GLN A 63 5.48 -3.26 7.15
CA GLN A 63 6.66 -2.90 7.94
C GLN A 63 6.79 -3.74 9.21
N ARG A 64 5.67 -4.06 9.87
CA ARG A 64 5.64 -4.96 11.02
C ARG A 64 6.17 -6.36 10.65
N LEU A 65 5.68 -6.95 9.57
CA LEU A 65 6.10 -8.27 9.12
C LEU A 65 7.57 -8.30 8.69
N LEU A 66 8.02 -7.27 7.96
CA LEU A 66 9.42 -7.11 7.59
C LEU A 66 10.34 -7.02 8.81
N SER A 67 9.90 -6.29 9.85
CA SER A 67 10.64 -6.19 11.13
C SER A 67 10.74 -7.54 11.84
N LEU A 68 9.73 -8.40 11.74
CA LEU A 68 9.75 -9.76 12.30
C LEU A 68 10.69 -10.69 11.53
N LEU A 69 10.84 -10.51 10.22
CA LEU A 69 11.79 -11.25 9.38
C LEU A 69 13.23 -10.78 9.57
N HIS A 70 13.42 -9.48 9.85
CA HIS A 70 14.72 -8.83 10.01
C HIS A 70 14.82 -8.10 11.36
N PRO A 71 14.87 -8.85 12.49
CA PRO A 71 14.79 -8.28 13.84
C PRO A 71 15.99 -7.41 14.25
N ASN A 72 17.12 -7.52 13.55
CA ASN A 72 18.27 -6.64 13.74
C ASN A 72 18.36 -5.70 12.55
N GLY A 73 17.92 -4.45 12.73
CA GLY A 73 17.89 -3.41 11.71
C GLY A 73 19.18 -3.34 10.89
N ARG A 74 19.13 -3.96 9.71
CA ARG A 74 19.78 -3.43 8.53
C ARG A 74 18.67 -3.35 7.52
N ALA A 75 18.09 -2.16 7.42
CA ALA A 75 17.29 -1.78 6.28
C ALA A 75 18.03 -2.30 5.05
N ILE A 76 17.37 -3.12 4.26
CA ILE A 76 17.85 -3.56 2.96
C ILE A 76 17.64 -2.36 2.02
N ALA A 77 18.30 -1.25 2.35
CA ALA A 77 18.58 -0.14 1.49
C ALA A 77 20.10 -0.22 1.25
N ASP A 78 20.49 -0.25 -0.02
CA ASP A 78 21.84 -0.40 -0.54
C ASP A 78 22.44 -1.82 -0.57
N ASP A 79 22.01 -2.60 -1.55
CA ASP A 79 22.91 -3.54 -2.26
C ASP A 79 23.28 -3.02 -3.67
N SER A 80 23.08 -1.73 -3.92
CA SER A 80 23.47 -1.04 -5.17
C SER A 80 24.97 -0.68 -5.24
N GLN A 81 25.81 -1.17 -4.34
CA GLN A 81 27.26 -0.97 -4.38
C GLN A 81 28.02 -2.29 -4.19
N ARG A 82 27.87 -3.22 -5.14
CA ARG A 82 28.85 -4.30 -5.37
C ARG A 82 29.13 -4.48 -6.86
N THR A 83 29.70 -3.46 -7.47
CA THR A 83 30.58 -3.59 -8.65
C THR A 83 31.54 -2.40 -8.70
N ALA A 84 32.74 -2.61 -8.17
CA ALA A 84 34.02 -2.08 -8.66
C ALA A 84 35.15 -2.84 -7.95
#